data_AF-A0A8X7V6Z7-F1
#
_entry.id   AF-A0A8X7V6Z7-F1
#
_cell.length_a   1.000
_cell.length_b   1.000
_cell.length_c   1.000
_cell.angle_alpha   90.00
_cell.angle_beta   90.00
_cell.angle_gamma   90.00
#
_symmetry.space_group_name_H-M   'P 1'
#
loop_
_entity.id
_entity.type
_entity.pdbx_description
1 polymer ?
#
loop_
_entity_poly.entity_id
_entity_poly.type
_entity_poly.pdbx_seq_one_letter_code
_entity_poly.pdbx_strand_id
1 'polypeptide(L)'
;MKGAVKKIRKPKPWKHTQPITKAELMKLREEFWDTAPHYGGRKEIWDALRAAAEADISLAQAIVDSAGVIAQNNDLTICYDERGAKYELPKYVMSEPTNLVEES
;
A
#
# COMPACT_ATOMS: atom_id res chain seq x y z
N MET A 1 -4.83 -14.67 -21.79
CA MET A 1 -4.26 -13.33 -22.04
C MET A 1 -3.19 -13.09 -20.99
N LYS A 2 -1.92 -12.93 -21.40
CA LYS A 2 -0.82 -12.64 -20.45
C LYS A 2 -0.97 -11.18 -20.02
N GLY A 3 -1.62 -10.95 -18.88
CA GLY A 3 -1.66 -9.64 -18.26
C GLY A 3 -0.23 -9.21 -17.98
N ALA A 4 0.25 -8.15 -18.66
CA ALA A 4 1.58 -7.63 -18.41
C ALA A 4 1.68 -7.27 -16.92
N VAL A 5 2.57 -7.93 -16.19
CA VAL A 5 2.86 -7.61 -14.78
C VAL A 5 3.32 -6.16 -14.75
N LYS A 6 2.46 -5.27 -14.27
CA LYS A 6 2.79 -3.85 -14.16
C LYS A 6 3.86 -3.72 -13.08
N LYS A 7 5.00 -3.15 -13.44
CA LYS A 7 6.06 -2.87 -12.48
C LYS A 7 5.55 -1.84 -11.47
N ILE A 8 5.41 -2.26 -10.21
CA ILE A 8 5.08 -1.37 -9.11
C ILE A 8 6.18 -0.31 -9.01
N ARG A 9 5.75 0.92 -8.74
CA ARG A 9 6.60 2.07 -8.47
C ARG A 9 6.10 2.72 -7.19
N LYS A 10 6.97 3.49 -6.54
CA LYS A 10 6.55 4.36 -5.45
C LYS A 10 5.43 5.28 -5.97
N PRO A 11 4.37 5.49 -5.18
CA PRO A 11 3.31 6.39 -5.56
C PRO A 11 3.89 7.78 -5.82
N LYS A 12 3.22 8.55 -6.69
CA LYS A 12 3.59 9.96 -6.91
C LYS A 12 3.61 10.69 -5.55
N PRO A 13 4.51 11.68 -5.36
CA PRO A 13 4.52 12.51 -4.17
C PRO A 13 3.11 13.02 -3.90
N TRP A 14 2.64 12.85 -2.67
CA TRP A 14 1.30 13.21 -2.28
C TRP A 14 1.32 14.17 -1.11
N LYS A 15 0.27 14.98 -1.02
CA LYS A 15 0.07 15.94 0.06
C LYS A 15 -1.15 15.50 0.85
N HIS A 16 -1.03 15.43 2.17
CA HIS A 16 -2.18 15.26 3.03
C HIS A 16 -3.00 16.56 3.02
N THR A 17 -4.32 16.44 3.15
CA THR A 17 -5.24 17.59 3.28
C THR A 17 -4.86 18.57 4.39
N GLN A 18 -4.19 18.11 5.45
CA GLN A 18 -3.72 18.91 6.58
C GLN A 18 -2.25 18.55 6.86
N PRO A 19 -1.43 19.48 7.37
CA PRO A 19 -0.11 19.15 7.88
C PRO A 19 -0.23 18.14 9.02
N ILE A 20 0.47 17.01 8.90
CA ILE A 20 0.48 15.95 9.92
C ILE A 20 1.92 15.69 10.38
N THR A 21 2.08 15.35 11.65
CA THR A 21 3.39 14.94 12.18
C THR A 21 3.72 13.51 11.76
N LYS A 22 4.98 13.11 11.92
CA LYS A 22 5.39 11.71 11.74
C LYS A 22 4.61 10.77 12.67
N ALA A 23 4.34 11.20 13.90
CA ALA A 23 3.58 10.43 14.87
C ALA A 23 2.13 10.22 14.41
N GLU A 24 1.46 11.27 13.92
CA GLU A 24 0.09 11.15 13.37
C GLU A 24 0.06 10.26 12.12
N LEU A 25 1.06 10.38 11.23
CA LEU A 25 1.18 9.48 10.08
C LEU A 25 1.32 8.02 10.52
N MET A 26 2.14 7.75 11.53
CA MET A 26 2.36 6.41 12.05
C MET A 26 1.07 5.82 12.65
N LYS A 27 0.34 6.60 13.46
CA LYS A 27 -0.97 6.18 13.99
C LYS A 27 -1.97 5.84 12.88
N LEU A 28 -2.08 6.68 11.85
CA LEU A 28 -2.96 6.41 10.70
C LEU A 28 -2.57 5.10 9.97
N ARG A 29 -1.28 4.81 9.85
CA ARG A 29 -0.81 3.54 9.27
C ARG A 29 -1.20 2.35 10.13
N GLU A 30 -0.98 2.45 11.44
CA GLU A 30 -1.31 1.39 12.38
C GLU A 30 -2.81 1.10 12.40
N GLU A 31 -3.65 2.14 12.46
CA GLU A 31 -5.10 2.03 12.43
C GLU A 31 -5.60 1.40 11.12
N PHE A 32 -5.01 1.79 9.99
CA PHE A 32 -5.31 1.17 8.71
C PHE A 32 -4.95 -0.33 8.71
N TRP A 33 -3.75 -0.70 9.16
CA TRP A 33 -3.32 -2.10 9.14
C TRP A 33 -4.05 -2.99 10.15
N ASP A 34 -4.51 -2.42 11.26
CA ASP A 34 -5.37 -3.10 12.24
C ASP A 34 -6.75 -3.40 11.66
N THR A 35 -7.31 -2.45 10.91
CA THR A 35 -8.66 -2.56 10.34
C THR A 35 -8.69 -3.20 8.94
N ALA A 36 -7.57 -3.19 8.19
CA ALA A 36 -7.44 -3.70 6.82
C ALA A 36 -8.05 -5.10 6.60
N PRO A 37 -7.80 -6.12 7.44
CA PRO A 37 -8.37 -7.46 7.28
C PRO A 37 -9.90 -7.50 7.37
N HIS A 38 -10.54 -6.48 7.97
CA HIS A 38 -11.99 -6.40 8.11
C HIS A 38 -12.69 -5.87 6.85
N TYR A 39 -11.98 -5.21 5.93
CA TYR A 39 -12.55 -4.70 4.67
C TYR A 39 -12.81 -5.79 3.63
N GLY A 40 -12.48 -7.05 3.94
CA GLY A 40 -12.65 -8.20 3.08
C GLY A 40 -11.34 -8.68 2.44
N GLY A 41 -11.44 -9.73 1.62
CA GLY A 41 -10.28 -10.41 1.06
C GLY A 41 -9.63 -11.39 2.04
N ARG A 42 -8.39 -11.79 1.74
CA ARG A 42 -7.61 -12.74 2.54
C ARG A 42 -6.60 -11.98 3.40
N LYS A 43 -6.50 -12.36 4.68
CA LYS A 43 -5.49 -11.79 5.60
C LYS A 43 -4.07 -11.96 5.07
N GLU A 44 -3.78 -13.08 4.40
CA GLU A 44 -2.47 -13.36 3.79
C GLU A 44 -2.10 -12.33 2.71
N ILE A 45 -3.09 -11.87 1.93
CA ILE A 45 -2.87 -10.85 0.91
C ILE A 45 -2.65 -9.48 1.56
N TRP A 46 -3.41 -9.16 2.62
CA TRP A 46 -3.18 -7.95 3.41
C TRP A 46 -1.77 -7.93 4.04
N ASP A 47 -1.31 -9.06 4.54
CA ASP A 47 0.04 -9.21 5.10
C ASP A 47 1.12 -9.00 4.03
N ALA A 48 0.95 -9.61 2.86
CA ALA A 48 1.84 -9.40 1.71
C ALA A 48 1.84 -7.93 1.24
N LEU A 49 0.67 -7.30 1.16
CA LEU A 49 0.54 -5.89 0.78
C LEU A 49 1.22 -4.96 1.79
N ARG A 50 1.14 -5.27 3.08
CA ARG A 50 1.85 -4.57 4.14
C ARG A 50 3.35 -4.69 3.97
N ALA A 51 3.84 -5.92 3.85
CA ALA A 51 5.26 -6.18 3.63
C ALA A 51 5.77 -5.49 2.36
N ALA A 52 4.96 -5.47 1.28
CA ALA A 52 5.31 -4.79 0.04
C ALA A 52 5.30 -3.25 0.18
N ALA A 53 4.43 -2.68 1.00
CA ALA A 53 4.38 -1.24 1.26
C ALA A 53 5.60 -0.75 2.07
N GLU A 54 6.13 -1.59 2.96
CA GLU A 54 7.30 -1.30 3.79
C GLU A 54 8.64 -1.63 3.08
N ALA A 55 8.59 -2.47 2.05
CA ALA A 55 9.75 -2.91 1.28
C ALA A 55 10.18 -1.95 0.15
N ASP A 56 11.42 -2.09 -0.31
CA ASP A 56 11.87 -1.46 -1.55
C ASP A 56 11.13 -2.00 -2.78
N ILE A 57 11.10 -1.20 -3.86
CA ILE A 57 10.35 -1.50 -5.09
C ILE A 57 10.62 -2.92 -5.61
N SER A 58 11.89 -3.37 -5.60
CA SER A 58 12.27 -4.69 -6.08
C SER A 58 11.68 -5.81 -5.23
N LEU A 59 11.69 -5.65 -3.91
CA LEU A 59 11.16 -6.64 -2.96
C LEU A 59 9.63 -6.59 -2.94
N ALA A 60 9.04 -5.40 -2.94
CA ALA A 60 7.60 -5.18 -3.07
C ALA A 60 7.03 -5.91 -4.29
N GLN A 61 7.72 -5.82 -5.44
CA GLN A 61 7.33 -6.53 -6.66
C GLN A 61 7.38 -8.05 -6.49
N ALA A 62 8.42 -8.58 -5.83
CA ALA A 62 8.54 -10.01 -5.57
C ALA A 62 7.46 -10.51 -4.61
N ILE A 63 7.12 -9.71 -3.59
CA ILE A 63 6.07 -10.04 -2.61
C ILE A 63 4.71 -10.12 -3.29
N VAL A 64 4.32 -9.11 -4.09
CA VAL A 64 3.01 -9.16 -4.77
C VAL A 64 2.92 -10.29 -5.79
N ASP A 65 4.00 -10.57 -6.52
CA ASP A 65 4.05 -11.63 -7.53
C ASP A 65 3.91 -13.00 -6.85
N SER A 66 4.61 -13.19 -5.74
CA SER A 66 4.53 -14.40 -4.92
C SER A 66 3.15 -14.57 -4.27
N ALA A 67 2.49 -13.47 -3.92
CA ALA A 67 1.15 -13.48 -3.34
C ALA A 67 0.01 -13.57 -4.37
N GLY A 68 0.31 -13.61 -5.68
CA GLY A 68 -0.72 -13.64 -6.73
C GLY A 68 -1.50 -12.34 -6.85
N VAL A 69 -0.92 -11.22 -6.41
CA VAL A 69 -1.55 -9.90 -6.40
C VAL A 69 -1.27 -9.14 -7.70
N ILE A 70 -2.34 -8.62 -8.29
CA ILE A 70 -2.36 -7.88 -9.55
C ILE A 70 -2.66 -6.41 -9.26
N ALA A 71 -1.66 -5.54 -9.40
CA ALA A 71 -1.84 -4.10 -9.28
C ALA A 71 -2.58 -3.53 -10.50
N GLN A 72 -3.68 -2.79 -10.26
CA GLN A 72 -4.40 -2.08 -11.32
C GLN A 72 -3.63 -0.86 -11.81
N ASN A 73 -3.00 -0.14 -10.89
CA ASN A 73 -2.17 1.03 -11.15
C ASN A 73 -0.69 0.65 -11.27
N ASN A 74 0.19 1.64 -11.51
CA ASN A 74 1.64 1.44 -11.43
C ASN A 74 2.15 1.50 -9.98
N ASP A 75 1.27 1.38 -9.00
CA ASP A 75 1.51 1.50 -7.58
C ASP A 75 0.47 0.63 -6.84
N LEU A 76 0.68 0.42 -5.54
CA LEU A 76 -0.15 -0.48 -4.74
C LEU A 76 -1.52 0.11 -4.34
N THR A 77 -1.90 1.32 -4.81
CA THR A 77 -3.16 1.95 -4.37
C THR A 77 -4.39 1.10 -4.63
N ILE A 78 -4.43 0.35 -5.74
CA ILE A 78 -5.52 -0.55 -6.06
C ILE A 78 -4.93 -1.86 -6.56
N CYS A 79 -5.16 -2.93 -5.80
CA CYS A 79 -4.66 -4.27 -6.05
C CYS A 79 -5.80 -5.28 -6.08
N TYR A 80 -5.61 -6.36 -6.82
CA TYR A 80 -6.57 -7.45 -6.95
C TYR A 80 -5.89 -8.78 -6.70
N ASP A 81 -6.52 -9.68 -5.95
CA ASP A 81 -6.08 -11.09 -5.84
C ASP A 81 -6.61 -11.90 -7.03
N GLU A 82 -6.04 -13.07 -7.27
CA GLU A 82 -6.46 -14.02 -8.31
C GLU A 82 -7.96 -14.39 -8.27
N ARG A 83 -8.62 -14.27 -7.12
CA ARG A 83 -10.06 -14.52 -6.94
C ARG A 83 -10.93 -13.30 -7.23
N GLY A 84 -10.33 -12.17 -7.59
CA GLY A 84 -11.02 -10.91 -7.88
C GLY A 84 -11.35 -10.06 -6.64
N ALA A 85 -10.80 -10.39 -5.46
CA ALA A 85 -10.93 -9.54 -4.28
C ALA A 85 -10.12 -8.25 -4.48
N LYS A 86 -10.74 -7.09 -4.20
CA LYS A 86 -10.13 -5.76 -4.35
C LYS A 86 -9.51 -5.32 -3.02
N TYR A 87 -8.31 -4.77 -3.09
CA TYR A 87 -7.56 -4.21 -1.98
C TYR A 87 -7.20 -2.77 -2.31
N GLU A 88 -7.54 -1.85 -1.42
CA GLU A 88 -7.30 -0.41 -1.61
C GLU A 88 -6.35 0.09 -0.55
N LEU A 89 -5.16 0.51 -0.98
CA LEU A 89 -4.15 1.06 -0.08
C LEU A 89 -4.10 2.58 -0.21
N PRO A 90 -4.32 3.32 0.87
CA PRO A 90 -4.17 4.76 0.86
C PRO A 90 -2.69 5.15 0.74
N LYS A 91 -2.42 6.30 0.13
CA LYS A 91 -1.03 6.75 -0.14
C LYS A 91 -0.19 6.89 1.13
N TYR A 92 -0.83 7.14 2.26
CA TYR A 92 -0.16 7.29 3.55
C TYR A 92 0.49 6.01 4.06
N VAL A 93 -0.01 4.82 3.70
CA VAL A 93 0.65 3.55 4.07
C VAL A 93 1.86 3.23 3.21
N MET A 94 1.96 3.81 2.00
CA MET A 94 3.05 3.55 1.06
C MET A 94 4.18 4.58 1.09
N SER A 95 3.89 5.82 1.47
CA SER A 95 4.87 6.90 1.39
C SER A 95 4.51 8.04 2.34
N GLU A 96 5.51 8.80 2.76
CA GLU A 96 5.31 10.00 3.58
C GLU A 96 4.74 11.15 2.71
N PRO A 97 3.83 11.97 3.27
CA PRO A 97 3.34 13.14 2.57
C PRO A 97 4.42 14.22 2.48
N THR A 98 4.37 15.04 1.45
CA THR A 98 5.34 16.15 1.27
C THR A 98 5.16 17.28 2.29
N ASN A 99 4.04 17.31 3.02
CA ASN A 99 3.71 18.31 4.03
C ASN A 99 3.80 17.75 5.46
N LEU A 100 4.75 16.84 5.69
CA LEU A 100 5.04 16.33 7.01
C LEU A 100 5.67 17.45 7.86
N VAL A 101 5.13 17.67 9.06
CA VAL A 101 5.64 18.66 10.01
C VAL A 101 6.46 17.98 11.10
N GLU A 102 7.54 18.63 11.53
CA GLU A 102 8.29 18.20 12.71
C GLU A 102 7.50 18.55 13.96
N GLU A 103 7.43 17.60 14.90
CA GLU A 103 6.88 17.85 16.23
C GLU A 103 7.96 18.63 17.00
N SER A 104 7.65 19.88 17.37
CA SER A 104 8.56 20.76 18.12
C SER A 104 8.38 20.61 19.62
#